data_AF-A0A928DNN8-F1
#
_entry.id   AF-A0A928DNN8-F1
#
_cell.length_a   1.000
_cell.length_b   1.000
_cell.length_c   1.000
_cell.angle_alpha   90.00
_cell.angle_beta   90.00
_cell.angle_gamma   90.00
#
_symmetry.space_group_name_H-M   'P 1'
#
loop_
_entity.id
_entity.type
_entity.pdbx_description
1 polymer ?
#
loop_
_entity_poly.entity_id
_entity_poly.type
_entity_poly.pdbx_seq_one_letter_code
_entity_poly.pdbx_strand_id
1 'polypeptide(L)'
;MSQEKTETVQTPVKKKKSRGCLRYFVLLILLLAGGCWLFSFCFYDGTVRTPKEAAQKAQASVRTMVEQMVASSVLQGKSVNQSGRMVEMYSLYEKDILVEYEYTTSWMFSRKRIKITQPYRVRYGIDTTMADLRCEMTEGSDVVKIGNLRPCVISCERFGLQVLEEEEGMWNKIHPDERALAQNQIEEQARNDASVDPAAMYLTEMRFVEMLNREAARQQSSMRYSLSPRN
;
A
#
# COMPACT_ATOMS: atom_id res chain seq x y z
N MET A 1 -58.81 91.86 -7.67
CA MET A 1 -57.63 91.31 -6.97
C MET A 1 -58.15 90.23 -6.03
N SER A 2 -58.21 88.99 -6.49
CA SER A 2 -57.14 87.97 -6.36
C SER A 2 -57.14 87.39 -4.94
N GLN A 3 -57.78 86.23 -4.78
CA GLN A 3 -57.17 84.88 -4.62
C GLN A 3 -57.10 84.51 -3.13
N GLU A 4 -58.01 83.66 -2.64
CA GLU A 4 -58.01 82.19 -2.70
C GLU A 4 -57.44 81.62 -1.38
N LYS A 5 -58.33 81.33 -0.43
CA LYS A 5 -58.02 80.62 0.81
C LYS A 5 -57.73 79.15 0.51
N THR A 6 -56.53 78.72 0.80
CA THR A 6 -56.10 77.32 0.73
C THR A 6 -56.46 76.61 2.04
N GLU A 7 -57.49 75.77 2.02
CA GLU A 7 -57.73 74.76 3.06
C GLU A 7 -57.63 73.37 2.42
N THR A 8 -56.47 72.72 2.56
CA THR A 8 -56.30 71.32 2.19
C THR A 8 -56.70 70.43 3.36
N VAL A 9 -57.87 69.81 3.18
CA VAL A 9 -58.48 68.80 4.05
C VAL A 9 -57.57 67.59 4.23
N GLN A 10 -57.14 67.31 5.46
CA GLN A 10 -56.50 66.05 5.84
C GLN A 10 -57.55 64.93 5.86
N THR A 11 -57.37 63.89 5.04
CA THR A 11 -58.20 62.68 5.09
C THR A 11 -57.58 61.63 6.05
N PRO A 12 -58.38 60.95 6.88
CA PRO A 12 -57.86 59.95 7.80
C PRO A 12 -57.57 58.63 7.06
N VAL A 13 -56.30 58.25 6.98
CA VAL A 13 -55.87 56.96 6.45
C VAL A 13 -56.25 55.85 7.45
N LYS A 14 -57.37 55.16 7.18
CA LYS A 14 -57.79 53.95 7.92
C LYS A 14 -56.78 52.82 7.71
N LYS A 15 -55.92 52.57 8.70
CA LYS A 15 -55.07 51.36 8.77
C LYS A 15 -55.95 50.11 8.96
N LYS A 16 -56.23 49.42 7.86
CA LYS A 16 -56.92 48.12 7.85
C LYS A 16 -55.97 47.03 8.37
N LYS A 17 -56.28 46.46 9.53
CA LYS A 17 -55.47 45.47 10.27
C LYS A 17 -55.35 44.16 9.46
N SER A 18 -54.26 43.98 8.70
CA SER A 18 -54.02 42.84 7.79
C SER A 18 -53.56 41.56 8.51
N ARG A 19 -54.36 41.07 9.46
CA ARG A 19 -54.09 39.82 10.20
C ARG A 19 -53.98 38.57 9.31
N GLY A 20 -54.55 38.61 8.10
CA GLY A 20 -54.42 37.53 7.11
C GLY A 20 -53.03 37.47 6.46
N CYS A 21 -52.48 38.62 6.07
CA CYS A 21 -51.21 38.68 5.32
C CYS A 21 -50.01 38.22 6.19
N LEU A 22 -50.04 38.57 7.48
CA LEU A 22 -49.01 38.15 8.43
C LEU A 22 -48.96 36.62 8.62
N ARG A 23 -50.11 35.94 8.56
CA ARG A 23 -50.17 34.47 8.69
C ARG A 23 -49.55 33.75 7.49
N TYR A 24 -49.80 34.25 6.28
CA TYR A 24 -49.16 33.71 5.07
C TYR A 24 -47.65 33.94 5.07
N PHE A 25 -47.21 35.10 5.57
CA PHE A 25 -45.78 35.42 5.66
C PHE A 25 -45.04 34.50 6.64
N VAL A 26 -45.65 34.21 7.80
CA VAL A 26 -45.07 33.27 8.79
C VAL A 26 -45.05 31.83 8.26
N LEU A 27 -46.11 31.38 7.58
CA LEU A 27 -46.14 30.05 6.95
C LEU A 27 -45.08 29.89 5.86
N LEU A 28 -44.86 30.91 5.05
CA LEU A 28 -43.83 30.91 4.01
C LEU A 28 -42.42 30.79 4.61
N ILE A 29 -42.14 31.52 5.69
CA ILE A 29 -40.85 31.45 6.38
C ILE A 29 -40.63 30.07 6.99
N LEU A 30 -41.64 29.46 7.60
CA LEU A 30 -41.54 28.11 8.16
C LEU A 30 -41.30 27.05 7.06
N LEU A 31 -41.96 27.19 5.91
CA LEU A 31 -41.74 26.32 4.75
C LEU A 31 -40.32 26.46 4.19
N LEU A 32 -39.82 27.68 4.06
CA LEU A 32 -38.45 27.94 3.61
C LEU A 32 -37.40 27.44 4.61
N ALA A 33 -37.63 27.64 5.91
CA ALA A 33 -36.75 27.13 6.96
C ALA A 33 -36.73 25.60 7.00
N GLY A 34 -37.89 24.95 6.90
CA GLY A 34 -37.99 23.49 6.81
C GLY A 34 -37.36 22.93 5.53
N GLY A 35 -37.55 23.62 4.40
CA GLY A 35 -36.91 23.29 3.13
C GLY A 35 -35.38 23.41 3.19
N CYS A 36 -34.86 24.50 3.75
CA CYS A 36 -33.42 24.67 3.96
C CYS A 36 -32.86 23.60 4.91
N TRP A 37 -33.58 23.25 5.97
CA TRP A 37 -33.13 22.23 6.92
C TRP A 37 -33.06 20.84 6.28
N LEU A 38 -34.08 20.45 5.50
CA LEU A 38 -34.07 19.20 4.75
C LEU A 38 -33.00 19.17 3.66
N PHE A 39 -32.78 20.29 2.97
CA PHE A 39 -31.72 20.40 1.97
C PHE A 39 -30.34 20.26 2.62
N SER A 40 -30.08 20.95 3.73
CA SER A 40 -28.84 20.76 4.49
C SER A 40 -28.68 19.33 4.99
N PHE A 41 -29.73 18.70 5.53
CA PHE A 41 -29.67 17.32 6.03
C PHE A 41 -29.35 16.30 4.92
N CYS A 42 -30.04 16.38 3.78
CA CYS A 42 -29.80 15.48 2.65
C CYS A 42 -28.42 15.67 2.00
N PHE A 43 -27.92 16.92 1.94
CA PHE A 43 -26.59 17.19 1.39
C PHE A 43 -25.46 16.83 2.37
N TYR A 44 -25.69 16.92 3.69
CA TYR A 44 -24.71 16.53 4.70
C TYR A 44 -24.56 15.00 4.76
N ASP A 45 -25.66 14.24 4.79
CA ASP A 45 -25.58 12.77 4.84
C ASP A 45 -25.11 12.14 3.52
N GLY A 46 -25.39 12.80 2.38
CA GLY A 46 -24.98 12.30 1.06
C GLY A 46 -23.50 12.46 0.73
N THR A 47 -22.80 13.38 1.41
CA THR A 47 -21.39 13.71 1.10
C THR A 47 -20.40 13.22 2.15
N VAL A 48 -20.79 13.08 3.41
CA VAL A 48 -19.84 12.75 4.48
C VAL A 48 -19.77 11.23 4.72
N ARG A 49 -19.39 10.45 3.70
CA ARG A 49 -18.73 9.17 3.99
C ARG A 49 -17.36 9.52 4.51
N THR A 50 -17.17 9.40 5.82
CA THR A 50 -15.88 9.75 6.43
C THR A 50 -14.74 9.03 5.69
N PRO A 51 -13.65 9.73 5.32
CA PRO A 51 -12.55 9.13 4.55
C PRO A 51 -11.95 7.90 5.25
N LYS A 52 -12.12 7.80 6.58
CA LYS A 52 -11.73 6.66 7.41
C LYS A 52 -12.55 5.40 7.11
N GLU A 53 -13.86 5.51 6.98
CA GLU A 53 -14.72 4.34 6.67
C GLU A 53 -14.47 3.83 5.25
N ALA A 54 -14.23 4.74 4.30
CA ALA A 54 -13.89 4.37 2.93
C ALA A 54 -12.52 3.68 2.84
N ALA A 55 -11.52 4.19 3.57
CA ALA A 55 -10.20 3.56 3.69
C ALA A 55 -10.27 2.15 4.30
N GLN A 56 -11.08 1.96 5.35
CA GLN A 56 -11.28 0.64 5.97
C GLN A 56 -11.95 -0.36 5.02
N LYS A 57 -12.96 0.08 4.26
CA LYS A 57 -13.59 -0.75 3.22
C LYS A 57 -12.61 -1.11 2.11
N ALA A 58 -11.78 -0.16 1.68
CA ALA A 58 -10.73 -0.42 0.69
C ALA A 58 -9.71 -1.44 1.23
N GLN A 59 -9.25 -1.30 2.47
CA GLN A 59 -8.34 -2.25 3.11
C GLN A 59 -8.94 -3.66 3.20
N ALA A 60 -10.22 -3.76 3.58
CA ALA A 60 -10.93 -5.04 3.60
C ALA A 60 -11.01 -5.65 2.19
N SER A 61 -11.33 -4.86 1.16
CA SER A 61 -11.41 -5.35 -0.22
C SER A 61 -10.07 -5.88 -0.74
N VAL A 62 -8.96 -5.18 -0.46
CA VAL A 62 -7.61 -5.62 -0.82
C VAL A 62 -7.30 -6.94 -0.12
N ARG A 63 -7.62 -7.05 1.17
CA ARG A 63 -7.42 -8.29 1.92
C ARG A 63 -8.21 -9.46 1.34
N THR A 64 -9.49 -9.26 1.02
CA THR A 64 -10.32 -10.30 0.40
C THR A 64 -9.80 -10.69 -0.98
N MET A 65 -9.36 -9.72 -1.79
CA MET A 65 -8.74 -10.01 -3.09
C MET A 65 -7.47 -10.83 -2.93
N VAL A 66 -6.61 -10.50 -1.96
CA VAL A 66 -5.39 -11.27 -1.65
C VAL A 66 -5.75 -12.67 -1.19
N GLU A 67 -6.68 -12.84 -0.25
CA GLU A 67 -7.12 -14.16 0.23
C GLU A 67 -7.72 -15.02 -0.91
N GLN A 68 -8.52 -14.43 -1.80
CA GLN A 68 -9.05 -15.09 -2.99
C GLN A 68 -7.94 -15.47 -3.98
N MET A 69 -6.95 -14.58 -4.14
CA MET A 69 -5.75 -14.92 -4.91
C MET A 69 -5.03 -16.10 -4.27
N VAL A 70 -4.99 -16.23 -2.93
CA VAL A 70 -4.18 -17.27 -2.25
C VAL A 70 -4.85 -18.60 -2.51
N ALA A 71 -6.17 -18.61 -2.31
CA ALA A 71 -7.02 -19.76 -2.57
C ALA A 71 -7.00 -20.20 -4.03
N SER A 72 -6.91 -19.26 -4.98
CA SER A 72 -6.90 -19.58 -6.43
C SER A 72 -5.49 -19.92 -6.96
N SER A 73 -4.43 -19.43 -6.34
CA SER A 73 -3.04 -19.78 -6.68
C SER A 73 -2.59 -21.06 -5.96
N VAL A 74 -3.16 -22.20 -6.33
CA VAL A 74 -2.88 -23.51 -5.73
C VAL A 74 -1.42 -23.98 -5.88
N LEU A 75 -0.48 -23.28 -6.55
CA LEU A 75 0.87 -23.85 -6.78
C LEU A 75 2.10 -22.92 -6.71
N GLN A 76 2.02 -21.67 -6.23
CA GLN A 76 3.24 -20.82 -6.15
C GLN A 76 3.42 -20.01 -4.85
N GLY A 77 2.48 -20.06 -3.91
CA GLY A 77 2.67 -19.51 -2.57
C GLY A 77 3.49 -20.47 -1.71
N LYS A 78 4.78 -20.22 -1.53
CA LYS A 78 5.60 -20.96 -0.56
C LYS A 78 5.30 -20.35 0.82
N SER A 79 4.66 -21.10 1.71
CA SER A 79 4.59 -20.71 3.12
C SER A 79 6.00 -20.78 3.70
N VAL A 80 6.55 -19.63 4.09
CA VAL A 80 7.88 -19.56 4.70
C VAL A 80 7.67 -19.33 6.19
N ASN A 81 8.22 -20.24 7.00
CA ASN A 81 8.28 -20.05 8.46
C ASN A 81 9.28 -18.95 8.78
N GLN A 82 8.82 -17.70 8.83
CA GLN A 82 9.55 -16.63 9.49
C GLN A 82 9.14 -16.62 10.97
N SER A 83 10.08 -16.96 11.86
CA SER A 83 9.96 -16.72 13.30
C SER A 83 8.73 -17.37 13.99
N GLY A 84 8.35 -18.58 13.59
CA GLY A 84 7.27 -19.35 14.23
C GLY A 84 5.85 -18.89 13.86
N ARG A 85 5.71 -17.92 12.95
CA ARG A 85 4.44 -17.58 12.30
C ARG A 85 4.47 -18.07 10.86
N MET A 86 3.45 -18.86 10.50
CA MET A 86 3.23 -19.23 9.10
C MET A 86 2.69 -17.99 8.39
N VAL A 87 3.56 -17.33 7.64
CA VAL A 87 3.21 -16.19 6.79
C VAL A 87 3.01 -16.74 5.38
N GLU A 88 1.83 -16.51 4.81
CA GLU A 88 1.58 -16.77 3.40
C GLU A 88 2.31 -15.69 2.60
N MET A 89 3.01 -16.08 1.54
CA MET A 89 3.85 -15.16 0.77
C MET A 89 3.66 -15.39 -0.73
N TYR A 90 3.65 -14.31 -1.51
CA TYR A 90 3.52 -14.35 -2.96
C TYR A 90 4.79 -13.97 -3.68
N SER A 91 5.29 -14.85 -4.54
CA SER A 91 6.36 -14.47 -5.45
C SER A 91 5.82 -13.55 -6.54
N LEU A 92 6.36 -12.33 -6.60
CA LEU A 92 5.96 -11.30 -7.57
C LEU A 92 7.10 -10.91 -8.51
N TYR A 93 8.33 -11.09 -8.06
CA TYR A 93 9.52 -10.72 -8.80
C TYR A 93 10.63 -11.75 -8.57
N GLU A 94 11.34 -12.10 -9.64
CA GLU A 94 12.47 -13.03 -9.61
C GLU A 94 13.68 -12.31 -10.20
N LYS A 95 14.82 -12.40 -9.52
CA LYS A 95 16.09 -11.81 -9.95
C LYS A 95 17.22 -12.79 -9.70
N ASP A 96 18.05 -12.95 -10.71
CA ASP A 96 19.29 -13.69 -10.61
C ASP A 96 20.40 -12.73 -10.14
N ILE A 97 21.13 -13.15 -9.10
CA ILE A 97 22.28 -12.44 -8.53
C ILE A 97 23.51 -13.35 -8.55
N LEU A 98 24.69 -12.75 -8.69
CA LEU A 98 25.96 -13.46 -8.58
C LEU A 98 26.62 -13.01 -7.28
N VAL A 99 26.95 -13.97 -6.41
CA VAL A 99 27.56 -13.70 -5.12
C VAL A 99 28.96 -14.29 -5.10
N GLU A 100 29.92 -13.49 -4.64
CA GLU A 100 31.29 -13.91 -4.44
C GLU A 100 31.65 -13.83 -2.96
N TYR A 101 32.25 -14.89 -2.45
CA TYR A 101 32.77 -14.97 -1.09
C TYR A 101 34.24 -15.40 -1.12
N GLU A 102 35.08 -14.70 -0.37
CA GLU A 102 36.50 -15.03 -0.23
C GLU A 102 36.85 -15.22 1.24
N TYR A 103 37.36 -16.40 1.55
CA TYR A 103 37.92 -16.75 2.85
C TYR A 103 39.43 -16.84 2.74
N THR A 104 40.14 -16.06 3.55
CA THR A 104 41.61 -16.08 3.60
C THR A 104 42.09 -16.24 5.03
N THR A 105 42.99 -17.21 5.25
CA THR A 105 43.61 -17.44 6.55
C THR A 105 45.13 -17.58 6.42
N SER A 106 45.86 -17.03 7.37
CA SER A 106 47.31 -17.10 7.43
C SER A 106 47.76 -17.76 8.74
N TRP A 107 48.60 -18.78 8.65
CA TRP A 107 49.19 -19.43 9.83
C TRP A 107 50.67 -19.73 9.62
N MET A 108 51.49 -19.30 10.60
CA MET A 108 52.95 -19.39 10.55
C MET A 108 53.52 -19.00 9.18
N PHE A 109 53.21 -17.82 8.62
CA PHE A 109 53.62 -17.37 7.27
C PHE A 109 53.07 -18.16 6.05
N SER A 110 52.27 -19.21 6.26
CA SER A 110 51.57 -19.92 5.18
C SER A 110 50.13 -19.42 5.05
N ARG A 111 49.79 -18.87 3.88
CA ARG A 111 48.44 -18.41 3.55
C ARG A 111 47.66 -19.50 2.81
N LYS A 112 46.37 -19.60 3.10
CA LYS A 112 45.39 -20.32 2.29
C LYS A 112 44.23 -19.40 1.91
N ARG A 113 43.62 -19.66 0.76
CA ARG A 113 42.50 -18.88 0.21
C ARG A 113 41.45 -19.83 -0.36
N ILE A 114 40.19 -19.53 -0.11
CA ILE A 114 39.03 -20.18 -0.73
C ILE A 114 38.18 -19.06 -1.33
N LYS A 115 38.05 -19.04 -2.65
CA LYS A 115 37.12 -18.13 -3.34
C LYS A 115 35.98 -18.94 -3.92
N ILE A 116 34.76 -18.54 -3.61
CA ILE A 116 33.53 -19.15 -4.09
C ILE A 116 32.73 -18.10 -4.85
N THR A 117 32.39 -18.41 -6.09
CA THR A 117 31.44 -17.62 -6.90
C THR A 117 30.24 -18.50 -7.22
N GLN A 118 29.05 -18.07 -6.82
CA GLN A 118 27.80 -18.85 -6.94
C GLN A 118 26.65 -17.96 -7.42
N PRO A 119 25.95 -18.35 -8.50
CA PRO A 119 24.69 -17.71 -8.88
C PRO A 119 23.55 -18.13 -7.93
N TYR A 120 22.72 -17.15 -7.57
CA TYR A 120 21.50 -17.32 -6.77
C TYR A 120 20.29 -16.69 -7.45
N ARG A 121 19.20 -17.43 -7.43
CA ARG A 121 17.90 -17.02 -7.93
C ARG A 121 17.06 -16.62 -6.74
N VAL A 122 16.76 -15.34 -6.68
CA VAL A 122 16.05 -14.73 -5.57
C VAL A 122 14.64 -14.43 -6.00
N ARG A 123 13.67 -14.94 -5.23
CA ARG A 123 12.26 -14.59 -5.36
C ARG A 123 11.86 -13.64 -4.27
N TYR A 124 11.29 -12.53 -4.70
CA TYR A 124 10.76 -11.47 -3.86
C TYR A 124 9.24 -11.52 -3.86
N GLY A 125 8.67 -11.06 -2.77
CA GLY A 125 7.24 -11.02 -2.58
C GLY A 125 6.82 -10.10 -1.46
N ILE A 126 5.54 -10.22 -1.08
CA ILE A 126 4.95 -9.41 -0.01
C ILE A 126 4.37 -10.33 1.04
N ASP A 127 4.58 -9.93 2.30
CA ASP A 127 3.94 -10.52 3.47
C ASP A 127 2.40 -10.31 3.40
N THR A 128 1.64 -11.40 3.26
CA THR A 128 0.17 -11.34 3.11
C THR A 128 -0.57 -11.12 4.42
N THR A 129 0.11 -11.14 5.57
CA THR A 129 -0.56 -10.83 6.84
C THR A 129 -1.13 -9.41 6.81
N MET A 130 -0.55 -8.52 5.98
CA MET A 130 -1.05 -7.16 5.71
C MET A 130 -1.40 -6.38 6.98
N ALA A 131 -0.78 -6.73 8.11
CA ALA A 131 -1.19 -6.28 9.43
C ALA A 131 -1.08 -4.75 9.57
N ASP A 132 -0.11 -4.16 8.89
CA ASP A 132 0.15 -2.72 8.90
C ASP A 132 -0.16 -2.06 7.55
N LEU A 133 -0.90 -2.72 6.66
CA LEU A 133 -1.30 -2.18 5.36
C LEU A 133 -2.09 -0.89 5.55
N ARG A 134 -1.62 0.20 4.95
CA ARG A 134 -2.29 1.50 5.00
C ARG A 134 -2.92 1.81 3.65
N CYS A 135 -4.24 1.91 3.61
CA CYS A 135 -4.96 2.39 2.45
C CYS A 135 -5.44 3.81 2.70
N GLU A 136 -5.17 4.73 1.77
CA GLU A 136 -5.68 6.09 1.79
C GLU A 136 -6.52 6.34 0.55
N MET A 137 -7.72 6.87 0.73
CA MET A 137 -8.60 7.23 -0.36
C MET A 137 -8.96 8.71 -0.24
N THR A 138 -8.77 9.46 -1.32
CA THR A 138 -9.19 10.85 -1.37
C THR A 138 -10.69 10.91 -1.66
N GLU A 139 -11.40 11.81 -0.99
CA GLU A 139 -12.83 12.02 -1.18
C GLU A 139 -13.15 12.35 -2.65
N GLY A 140 -14.11 11.62 -3.23
CA GLY A 140 -14.47 11.76 -4.66
C GLY A 140 -13.49 11.14 -5.66
N SER A 141 -12.45 10.44 -5.21
CA SER A 141 -11.51 9.72 -6.09
C SER A 141 -11.71 8.20 -5.99
N ASP A 142 -11.72 7.54 -7.14
CA ASP A 142 -11.66 6.07 -7.22
C ASP A 142 -10.23 5.52 -7.05
N VAL A 143 -9.26 6.38 -6.71
CA VAL A 143 -7.86 5.99 -6.51
C VAL A 143 -7.58 5.72 -5.04
N VAL A 144 -7.23 4.47 -4.73
CA VAL A 144 -6.75 4.00 -3.43
C VAL A 144 -5.23 4.01 -3.44
N LYS A 145 -4.62 4.82 -2.58
CA LYS A 145 -3.18 4.78 -2.32
C LYS A 145 -2.87 3.69 -1.31
N ILE A 146 -1.92 2.82 -1.64
CA ILE A 146 -1.47 1.73 -0.79
C ILE A 146 -0.09 2.08 -0.27
N GLY A 147 0.05 2.13 1.05
CA GLY A 147 1.30 2.36 1.75
C GLY A 147 1.63 1.24 2.73
N ASN A 148 2.87 1.27 3.21
CA ASN A 148 3.39 0.34 4.21
C ASN A 148 3.32 -1.14 3.79
N LEU A 149 3.53 -1.40 2.49
CA LEU A 149 3.79 -2.74 1.99
C LEU A 149 5.13 -3.22 2.57
N ARG A 150 5.19 -4.50 2.95
CA ARG A 150 6.41 -5.15 3.44
C ARG A 150 6.93 -6.12 2.39
N PRO A 151 7.70 -5.65 1.40
CA PRO A 151 8.36 -6.55 0.48
C PRO A 151 9.45 -7.34 1.22
N CYS A 152 9.59 -8.62 0.89
CA CYS A 152 10.54 -9.52 1.53
C CYS A 152 11.08 -10.55 0.53
N VAL A 153 12.24 -11.12 0.85
CA VAL A 153 12.78 -12.29 0.14
C VAL A 153 12.01 -13.52 0.60
N ILE A 154 11.38 -14.22 -0.35
CA ILE A 154 10.65 -15.48 -0.10
C ILE A 154 11.61 -16.66 -0.20
N SER A 155 12.44 -16.67 -1.24
CA SER A 155 13.40 -17.74 -1.45
C SER A 155 14.68 -17.21 -2.07
N CYS A 156 15.80 -17.77 -1.66
CA CYS A 156 17.10 -17.59 -2.27
C CYS A 156 17.62 -18.99 -2.59
N GLU A 157 17.55 -19.38 -3.86
CA GLU A 157 17.88 -20.72 -4.32
C GLU A 157 19.14 -20.67 -5.17
N ARG A 158 20.09 -21.57 -4.93
CA ARG A 158 21.26 -21.71 -5.78
C ARG A 158 20.82 -22.18 -7.15
N PHE A 159 21.38 -21.61 -8.20
CA PHE A 159 21.21 -22.11 -9.56
C PHE A 159 22.52 -22.00 -10.32
N GLY A 160 22.69 -22.82 -11.36
CA GLY A 160 23.91 -22.82 -12.16
C GLY A 160 25.13 -23.44 -11.45
N LEU A 161 26.28 -23.28 -12.10
CA LEU A 161 27.55 -23.88 -11.67
C LEU A 161 28.23 -23.01 -10.61
N GLN A 162 28.73 -23.67 -9.56
CA GLN A 162 29.63 -23.08 -8.58
C GLN A 162 31.05 -23.01 -9.16
N VAL A 163 31.71 -21.87 -9.02
CA VAL A 163 33.16 -21.76 -9.25
C VAL A 163 33.83 -21.73 -7.88
N LEU A 164 34.74 -22.68 -7.66
CA LEU A 164 35.51 -22.81 -6.43
C LEU A 164 37.00 -22.73 -6.79
N GLU A 165 37.68 -21.72 -6.27
CA GLU A 165 39.12 -21.57 -6.38
C GLU A 165 39.74 -21.78 -4.99
N GLU A 166 40.63 -22.75 -4.88
CA GLU A 166 41.33 -23.08 -3.65
C GLU A 166 42.83 -22.87 -3.84
N GLU A 167 43.42 -22.10 -2.95
CA GLU A 167 44.88 -21.96 -2.83
C GLU A 167 45.30 -22.47 -1.47
N GLU A 168 46.03 -23.57 -1.48
CA GLU A 168 46.59 -24.14 -0.27
C GLU A 168 47.96 -23.56 0.04
N GLY A 169 48.23 -23.42 1.34
CA GLY A 169 49.55 -23.10 1.82
C GLY A 169 50.50 -24.30 1.82
N MET A 170 51.80 -24.02 1.99
CA MET A 170 52.86 -25.04 2.08
C MET A 170 52.59 -26.04 3.24
N TRP A 171 52.18 -25.54 4.41
CA TRP A 171 51.75 -26.35 5.56
C TRP A 171 50.33 -26.04 6.03
N ASN A 172 49.74 -24.93 5.60
CA ASN A 172 48.37 -24.58 5.92
C ASN A 172 47.42 -25.14 4.86
N LYS A 173 46.91 -26.36 5.11
CA LYS A 173 46.00 -27.07 4.21
C LYS A 173 44.54 -26.65 4.45
N ILE A 174 43.71 -26.80 3.41
CA ILE A 174 42.28 -26.54 3.50
C ILE A 174 41.60 -27.77 4.10
N HIS A 175 40.87 -27.57 5.19
CA HIS A 175 40.09 -28.65 5.81
C HIS A 175 38.65 -28.68 5.25
N PRO A 176 38.00 -29.85 5.22
CA PRO A 176 36.60 -29.97 4.79
C PRO A 176 35.65 -29.05 5.57
N ASP A 177 35.91 -28.83 6.86
CA ASP A 177 35.11 -27.96 7.72
C ASP A 177 35.15 -26.49 7.26
N GLU A 178 36.30 -26.04 6.73
CA GLU A 178 36.48 -24.68 6.23
C GLU A 178 35.74 -24.47 4.92
N ARG A 179 35.68 -25.51 4.06
CA ARG A 179 34.83 -25.49 2.86
C ARG A 179 33.36 -25.40 3.24
N ALA A 180 32.91 -26.20 4.19
CA ALA A 180 31.52 -26.18 4.66
C ALA A 180 31.16 -24.81 5.28
N LEU A 181 32.09 -24.22 6.04
CA LEU A 181 31.92 -22.89 6.60
C LEU A 181 31.82 -21.82 5.50
N ALA A 182 32.73 -21.81 4.53
CA ALA A 182 32.68 -20.90 3.40
C ALA A 182 31.38 -21.06 2.59
N GLN A 183 30.90 -22.29 2.45
CA GLN A 183 29.65 -22.60 1.77
C GLN A 183 28.41 -22.05 2.51
N ASN A 184 28.41 -22.11 3.83
CA ASN A 184 27.34 -21.53 4.64
C ASN A 184 27.39 -20.00 4.61
N GLN A 185 28.60 -19.42 4.66
CA GLN A 185 28.80 -17.98 4.61
C GLN A 185 28.33 -17.37 3.28
N ILE A 186 28.59 -18.02 2.15
CA ILE A 186 28.09 -17.51 0.86
C ILE A 186 26.56 -17.57 0.75
N GLU A 187 25.87 -18.55 1.36
CA GLU A 187 24.41 -18.56 1.41
C GLU A 187 23.84 -17.44 2.28
N GLU A 188 24.47 -17.19 3.41
CA GLU A 188 24.08 -16.13 4.34
C GLU A 188 24.28 -14.77 3.68
N GLN A 189 25.43 -14.56 3.04
CA GLN A 189 25.72 -13.36 2.27
C GLN A 189 24.72 -13.18 1.12
N ALA A 190 24.39 -14.22 0.36
CA ALA A 190 23.39 -14.13 -0.70
C ALA A 190 22.00 -13.70 -0.19
N ARG A 191 21.59 -14.20 0.99
CA ARG A 191 20.33 -13.78 1.62
C ARG A 191 20.39 -12.34 2.10
N ASN A 192 21.51 -11.91 2.68
CA ASN A 192 21.70 -10.55 3.15
C ASN A 192 21.71 -9.56 1.97
N ASP A 193 22.50 -9.81 0.93
CA ASP A 193 22.59 -8.97 -0.27
C ASP A 193 21.22 -8.83 -0.95
N ALA A 194 20.47 -9.94 -1.05
CA ALA A 194 19.10 -9.93 -1.55
C ALA A 194 18.15 -9.09 -0.68
N SER A 195 18.26 -9.16 0.64
CA SER A 195 17.37 -8.44 1.56
C SER A 195 17.55 -6.93 1.53
N VAL A 196 18.74 -6.46 1.13
CA VAL A 196 19.12 -5.04 1.15
C VAL A 196 18.85 -4.36 -0.21
N ASP A 197 18.54 -5.09 -1.28
CA ASP A 197 18.33 -4.53 -2.63
C ASP A 197 17.06 -3.64 -2.72
N PRO A 198 17.20 -2.30 -2.69
CA PRO A 198 16.05 -1.40 -2.65
C PRO A 198 15.28 -1.38 -3.96
N ALA A 199 15.96 -1.65 -5.09
CA ALA A 199 15.35 -1.67 -6.41
C ALA A 199 14.46 -2.91 -6.56
N ALA A 200 14.93 -4.08 -6.13
CA ALA A 200 14.11 -5.29 -6.13
C ALA A 200 12.87 -5.16 -5.22
N MET A 201 13.04 -4.56 -4.03
CA MET A 201 11.92 -4.31 -3.12
C MET A 201 10.88 -3.36 -3.72
N TYR A 202 11.31 -2.25 -4.34
CA TYR A 202 10.41 -1.31 -5.01
C TYR A 202 9.68 -1.95 -6.21
N LEU A 203 10.40 -2.72 -7.04
CA LEU A 203 9.79 -3.45 -8.17
C LEU A 203 8.74 -4.45 -7.69
N THR A 204 8.97 -5.09 -6.55
CA THR A 204 8.02 -6.02 -5.93
C THR A 204 6.73 -5.30 -5.53
N GLU A 205 6.82 -4.13 -4.91
CA GLU A 205 5.65 -3.29 -4.58
C GLU A 205 4.89 -2.84 -5.83
N MET A 206 5.61 -2.41 -6.87
CA MET A 206 5.01 -2.01 -8.15
C MET A 206 4.24 -3.17 -8.79
N ARG A 207 4.85 -4.36 -8.85
CA ARG A 207 4.22 -5.57 -9.39
C ARG A 207 2.98 -5.97 -8.61
N PHE A 208 2.99 -5.78 -7.29
CA PHE A 208 1.81 -6.02 -6.46
C PHE A 208 0.66 -5.08 -6.82
N VAL A 209 0.92 -3.78 -6.94
CA VAL A 209 -0.11 -2.80 -7.31
C VAL A 209 -0.63 -3.04 -8.72
N GLU A 210 0.24 -3.38 -9.67
CA GLU A 210 -0.17 -3.81 -11.01
C GLU A 210 -1.10 -5.02 -10.95
N MET A 211 -0.79 -6.01 -10.11
CA MET A 211 -1.62 -7.19 -9.91
C MET A 211 -2.98 -6.83 -9.31
N LEU A 212 -3.03 -6.01 -8.26
CA LEU A 212 -4.28 -5.54 -7.67
C LEU A 212 -5.16 -4.82 -8.70
N ASN A 213 -4.56 -3.97 -9.54
CA ASN A 213 -5.29 -3.30 -10.61
C ASN A 213 -5.85 -4.27 -11.66
N ARG A 214 -5.11 -5.34 -11.97
CA ARG A 214 -5.61 -6.40 -12.88
C ARG A 214 -6.80 -7.14 -12.27
N GLU A 215 -6.74 -7.47 -10.98
CA GLU A 215 -7.85 -8.15 -10.29
C GLU A 215 -9.07 -7.24 -10.13
N ALA A 216 -8.88 -5.97 -9.81
CA ALA A 216 -9.96 -4.99 -9.79
C ALA A 216 -10.70 -4.92 -11.14
N ALA A 217 -9.93 -4.91 -12.24
CA ALA A 217 -10.48 -4.92 -13.59
C ALA A 217 -11.26 -6.22 -13.89
N ARG A 218 -10.76 -7.38 -13.43
CA ARG A 218 -11.47 -8.67 -13.56
C ARG A 218 -12.80 -8.66 -12.80
N GLN A 219 -12.83 -8.03 -11.64
CA GLN A 219 -14.03 -7.91 -10.80
C GLN A 219 -14.95 -6.75 -11.21
N GLN A 220 -14.65 -6.05 -12.32
CA GLN A 220 -15.38 -4.87 -12.79
C GLN A 220 -15.52 -3.77 -11.72
N SER A 221 -14.55 -3.69 -10.80
CA SER A 221 -14.49 -2.63 -9.81
C SER A 221 -14.00 -1.33 -10.46
N SER A 222 -14.58 -0.19 -10.10
CA SER A 222 -14.10 1.14 -10.53
C SER A 222 -12.80 1.56 -9.84
N MET A 223 -12.39 0.86 -8.78
CA MET A 223 -11.22 1.23 -7.97
C MET A 223 -9.91 1.04 -8.73
N ARG A 224 -9.02 2.03 -8.60
CA ARG A 224 -7.63 1.96 -9.04
C ARG A 224 -6.70 2.05 -7.84
N TYR A 225 -5.65 1.25 -7.83
CA TYR A 225 -4.64 1.24 -6.80
C TYR A 225 -3.37 1.93 -7.27
N SER A 226 -2.75 2.72 -6.40
CA SER A 226 -1.45 3.35 -6.62
C SER A 226 -0.58 3.24 -5.37
N LEU A 227 0.74 3.33 -5.51
CA LEU A 227 1.63 3.36 -4.35
C LEU A 227 1.53 4.73 -3.66
N SER A 228 1.51 4.71 -2.33
CA SER A 228 1.75 5.91 -1.54
C SER A 228 3.20 6.35 -1.69
N PRO A 229 3.49 7.66 -1.84
CA PRO A 229 4.87 8.14 -1.82
C PRO A 229 5.54 7.72 -0.50
N ARG A 230 6.78 7.22 -0.60
CA ARG A 230 7.64 6.99 0.56
C ARG A 230 8.14 8.36 1.04
N ASN A 231 7.83 8.70 2.29
CA ASN A 231 8.38 9.89 2.95
C ASN A 231 9.80 9.64 3.43
#